data_AF-A0A4R3MJX8-F1
#
_entry.id   AF-A0A4R3MJX8-F1
#
_cell.length_a   1.000
_cell.length_b   1.000
_cell.length_c   1.000
_cell.angle_alpha   90.00
_cell.angle_beta   90.00
_cell.angle_gamma   90.00
#
_symmetry.space_group_name_H-M   'P 1'
#
loop_
_entity.id
_entity.type
_entity.pdbx_description
1 polymer ?
#
loop_
_entity_poly.entity_id
_entity_poly.type
_entity_poly.pdbx_seq_one_letter_code
_entity_poly.pdbx_strand_id
1 'polypeptide(L)'
;MKFTRIIITILLLLLISGCTARDKEQIEDNIDVVPEKEVENTVEYDISEDIQFAPPGGNDIVANVHVKDFGVIRVKLFPDIAPRAVYNFTTLSKNGYYNGVSFHTVIEDLIVQSGDPTGTGTGGTSMWGQYFADEFSYELLPLRGALAMYNFGQGDTNGSQFFIVQSDEVSEDILNQMIEYQWPDSEINKYKQVGGAIGLFGRYTVFGQVFEGLEIVDAIASVEVDENERPLEDIIIEYIEIEGEIEEMNINQFGQPEKGDVVAEMHVRDYGVIKIKFFPEESPKTVENFLTHARNGYYDGLIFHRVMDDFMIQGGDPTGTGMGGESIWGGKFEDEFSRQLFPYRGSFAMANAGPNTNGSQFFIVQLGDVSSDFVSQMESLKMPEELINNYKEHGGTPWLYGKHTVFGQVFEGMNIVDAIAATRVDGNSRPLEEVVIERIDVIEY
;
A
#
# COMPACT_ATOMS: atom_id res chain seq x y z
N MET A 1 -35.75 -31.70 13.70
CA MET A 1 -35.17 -31.41 15.03
C MET A 1 -33.78 -32.04 15.13
N LYS A 2 -32.77 -31.34 14.63
CA LYS A 2 -31.36 -31.51 14.98
C LYS A 2 -30.83 -30.09 15.17
N PHE A 3 -30.29 -29.84 16.36
CA PHE A 3 -29.69 -28.57 16.76
C PHE A 3 -28.34 -28.42 16.06
N THR A 4 -28.16 -27.35 15.28
CA THR A 4 -26.83 -26.85 14.92
C THR A 4 -26.60 -25.61 15.77
N ARG A 5 -25.66 -25.72 16.73
CA ARG A 5 -25.17 -24.59 17.52
C ARG A 5 -24.27 -23.75 16.61
N ILE A 6 -24.74 -22.58 16.21
CA ILE A 6 -23.86 -21.53 15.69
C ILE A 6 -23.32 -20.77 16.90
N ILE A 7 -22.01 -20.87 17.10
CA ILE A 7 -21.25 -20.06 18.04
C ILE A 7 -21.01 -18.72 17.34
N ILE A 8 -21.90 -17.74 17.54
CA ILE A 8 -21.61 -16.32 17.32
C ILE A 8 -21.66 -15.66 18.69
N THR A 9 -20.57 -15.80 19.43
CA THR A 9 -20.26 -14.94 20.56
C THR A 9 -18.75 -14.93 20.66
N ILE A 10 -18.17 -13.72 20.61
CA ILE A 10 -16.74 -13.33 20.67
C ILE A 10 -16.34 -12.67 19.34
N LEU A 11 -16.60 -11.35 19.22
CA LEU A 11 -15.59 -10.35 18.86
C LEU A 11 -16.20 -8.91 18.78
N LEU A 12 -16.83 -8.39 19.84
CA LEU A 12 -17.09 -6.93 19.90
C LEU A 12 -17.25 -6.44 21.35
N LEU A 13 -16.24 -6.71 22.20
CA LEU A 13 -16.23 -6.24 23.60
C LEU A 13 -14.82 -5.86 24.09
N LEU A 14 -13.99 -5.32 23.20
CA LEU A 14 -12.63 -4.83 23.53
C LEU A 14 -12.42 -3.33 23.28
N LEU A 15 -13.46 -2.51 23.48
CA LEU A 15 -13.33 -1.05 23.57
C LEU A 15 -14.03 -0.45 24.80
N ILE A 16 -13.92 -1.08 25.97
CA ILE A 16 -13.98 -0.36 27.26
C ILE A 16 -13.05 -1.07 28.26
N SER A 17 -11.76 -0.75 28.24
CA SER A 17 -10.90 -1.07 29.37
C SER A 17 -11.23 -0.15 30.55
N GLY A 18 -11.85 -0.71 31.60
CA GLY A 18 -11.74 -0.10 32.94
C GLY A 18 -13.01 0.26 33.72
N CYS A 19 -14.21 -0.26 33.41
CA CYS A 19 -15.39 -0.04 34.26
C CYS A 19 -15.71 -1.24 35.15
N THR A 20 -16.05 -0.97 36.41
CA THR A 20 -16.42 -1.99 37.40
C THR A 20 -17.89 -2.37 37.26
N ALA A 21 -18.29 -3.53 37.81
CA ALA A 21 -19.67 -4.04 37.72
C ALA A 21 -20.75 -3.07 38.27
N ARG A 22 -20.36 -2.09 39.10
CA ARG A 22 -21.27 -1.03 39.61
C ARG A 22 -21.58 0.06 38.59
N ASP A 23 -20.74 0.24 37.57
CA ASP A 23 -20.93 1.26 36.54
C ASP A 23 -21.92 0.80 35.45
N LYS A 24 -22.27 -0.49 35.42
CA LYS A 24 -23.22 -1.09 34.45
C LYS A 24 -24.69 -0.89 34.83
N GLU A 25 -25.02 -0.87 36.12
CA GLU A 25 -26.42 -0.68 36.59
C GLU A 25 -26.94 0.76 36.43
N GLN A 26 -26.06 1.77 36.24
CA GLN A 26 -26.47 3.16 36.06
C GLN A 26 -26.64 3.59 34.59
N ILE A 27 -26.28 2.73 33.62
CA ILE A 27 -26.42 3.03 32.19
C ILE A 27 -27.76 2.52 31.63
N GLU A 28 -28.41 1.56 32.28
CA GLU A 28 -29.70 0.99 31.84
C GLU A 28 -30.89 1.95 32.01
N ASP A 29 -30.79 2.97 32.88
CA ASP A 29 -31.92 3.85 33.23
C ASP A 29 -32.05 5.13 32.37
N ASN A 30 -31.22 5.32 31.33
CA ASN A 30 -31.29 6.49 30.44
C ASN A 30 -31.06 6.14 28.95
N ILE A 31 -31.67 5.05 28.48
CA ILE A 31 -31.81 4.82 27.05
C ILE A 31 -33.14 5.44 26.63
N ASP A 32 -33.07 6.63 26.03
CA ASP A 32 -34.21 7.18 25.29
C ASP A 32 -34.61 6.14 24.23
N VAL A 33 -35.88 5.72 24.27
CA VAL A 33 -36.46 4.83 23.26
C VAL A 33 -36.39 5.55 21.92
N VAL A 34 -35.42 5.16 21.09
CA VAL A 34 -35.31 5.62 19.71
C VAL A 34 -36.54 5.08 18.97
N PRO A 35 -37.34 5.92 18.29
CA PRO A 35 -38.50 5.44 17.55
C PRO A 35 -38.05 4.46 16.46
N GLU A 36 -38.79 3.36 16.29
CA GLU A 36 -38.64 2.42 15.17
C GLU A 36 -38.66 3.22 13.86
N LYS A 37 -37.49 3.35 13.23
CA LYS A 37 -37.39 3.90 11.88
C LYS A 37 -37.67 2.73 10.93
N GLU A 38 -38.93 2.58 10.51
CA GLU A 38 -39.23 1.74 9.35
C GLU A 38 -38.42 2.28 8.16
N VAL A 39 -37.65 1.41 7.51
CA VAL A 39 -36.96 1.78 6.27
C VAL A 39 -38.05 2.04 5.23
N GLU A 40 -38.31 3.31 4.93
CA GLU A 40 -39.22 3.70 3.86
C GLU A 40 -38.67 3.16 2.53
N ASN A 41 -39.26 2.07 2.04
CA ASN A 41 -39.10 1.58 0.66
C ASN A 41 -39.61 2.64 -0.32
N THR A 42 -38.79 3.63 -0.68
CA THR A 42 -39.26 4.69 -1.60
C THR A 42 -38.29 5.12 -2.70
N VAL A 43 -37.12 4.48 -2.84
CA VAL A 43 -36.31 4.64 -4.06
C VAL A 43 -35.74 3.30 -4.47
N GLU A 44 -36.13 2.82 -5.64
CA GLU A 44 -35.53 1.66 -6.30
C GLU A 44 -34.06 2.03 -6.57
N TYR A 45 -33.15 1.49 -5.76
CA TYR A 45 -31.72 1.75 -5.88
C TYR A 45 -31.21 1.03 -7.15
N ASP A 46 -30.77 1.79 -8.15
CA ASP A 46 -30.19 1.22 -9.35
C ASP A 46 -28.73 0.86 -9.09
N ILE A 47 -28.51 -0.39 -8.69
CA ILE A 47 -27.18 -0.92 -8.42
C ILE A 47 -26.28 -0.91 -9.67
N SER A 48 -26.84 -0.79 -10.88
CA SER A 48 -26.02 -0.71 -12.09
C SER A 48 -25.23 0.60 -12.21
N GLU A 49 -25.60 1.63 -11.43
CA GLU A 49 -24.82 2.88 -11.31
C GLU A 49 -23.74 2.80 -10.22
N ASP A 50 -23.73 1.76 -9.38
CA ASP A 50 -22.67 1.55 -8.39
C ASP A 50 -21.36 1.12 -9.07
N ILE A 51 -20.24 1.67 -8.61
CA ILE A 51 -18.94 1.44 -9.26
C ILE A 51 -18.55 -0.04 -9.34
N GLN A 52 -18.97 -0.86 -8.36
CA GLN A 52 -18.69 -2.30 -8.33
C GLN A 52 -19.45 -3.01 -9.45
N PHE A 53 -20.72 -2.66 -9.69
CA PHE A 53 -21.59 -3.36 -10.63
C PHE A 53 -21.71 -2.69 -11.99
N ALA A 54 -21.19 -1.47 -12.15
CA ALA A 54 -21.06 -0.81 -13.43
C ALA A 54 -20.17 -1.67 -14.37
N PRO A 55 -20.67 -2.05 -15.56
CA PRO A 55 -19.91 -2.85 -16.51
C PRO A 55 -18.54 -2.23 -16.82
N PRO A 56 -17.51 -3.04 -17.09
CA PRO A 56 -16.19 -2.50 -17.41
C PRO A 56 -16.23 -1.65 -18.69
N GLY A 57 -15.67 -0.44 -18.60
CA GLY A 57 -15.41 0.46 -19.72
C GLY A 57 -14.13 0.11 -20.47
N GLY A 58 -13.85 0.82 -21.58
CA GLY A 58 -12.72 0.50 -22.46
C GLY A 58 -11.32 0.65 -21.85
N ASN A 59 -11.20 1.35 -20.72
CA ASN A 59 -9.94 1.53 -19.99
C ASN A 59 -9.87 0.72 -18.69
N ASP A 60 -10.95 0.02 -18.32
CA ASP A 60 -10.96 -0.75 -17.08
C ASP A 60 -10.10 -2.00 -17.21
N ILE A 61 -9.43 -2.37 -16.12
CA ILE A 61 -8.63 -3.60 -16.06
C ILE A 61 -9.56 -4.76 -15.71
N VAL A 62 -9.51 -5.83 -16.50
CA VAL A 62 -10.33 -7.04 -16.29
C VAL A 62 -9.42 -8.24 -16.10
N ALA A 63 -9.70 -9.04 -15.07
CA ALA A 63 -9.07 -10.35 -14.86
C ALA A 63 -10.04 -11.47 -15.24
N ASN A 64 -9.62 -12.31 -16.18
CA ASN A 64 -10.31 -13.54 -16.56
C ASN A 64 -9.64 -14.72 -15.84
N VAL A 65 -10.27 -15.24 -14.80
CA VAL A 65 -9.79 -16.38 -14.01
C VAL A 65 -10.32 -17.66 -14.63
N HIS A 66 -9.47 -18.40 -15.34
CA HIS A 66 -9.84 -19.68 -15.95
C HIS A 66 -9.75 -20.79 -14.90
N VAL A 67 -10.90 -21.32 -14.50
CA VAL A 67 -11.01 -22.40 -13.51
C VAL A 67 -11.24 -23.72 -14.25
N LYS A 68 -10.31 -24.66 -14.08
CA LYS A 68 -10.32 -25.95 -14.74
C LYS A 68 -11.63 -26.68 -14.49
N ASP A 69 -12.27 -27.16 -15.55
CA ASP A 69 -13.55 -27.91 -15.52
C ASP A 69 -14.79 -27.10 -15.08
N PHE A 70 -14.64 -25.83 -14.69
CA PHE A 70 -15.73 -24.96 -14.23
C PHE A 70 -16.06 -23.81 -15.20
N GLY A 71 -15.05 -23.15 -15.79
CA GLY A 71 -15.27 -22.04 -16.72
C GLY A 71 -14.39 -20.82 -16.44
N VAL A 72 -14.88 -19.61 -16.75
CA VAL A 72 -14.14 -18.35 -16.57
C VAL A 72 -14.91 -17.40 -15.65
N ILE A 73 -14.28 -16.98 -14.56
CA ILE A 73 -14.79 -15.89 -13.71
C ILE A 73 -14.15 -14.58 -14.20
N ARG A 74 -14.95 -13.58 -14.55
CA ARG A 74 -14.46 -12.29 -15.03
C ARG A 74 -14.67 -11.22 -13.98
N VAL A 75 -13.58 -10.55 -13.62
CA VAL A 75 -13.50 -9.60 -12.52
C VAL A 75 -13.04 -8.24 -13.05
N LYS A 76 -13.80 -7.19 -12.77
CA LYS A 76 -13.36 -5.80 -12.96
C LYS A 76 -12.47 -5.42 -11.78
N LEU A 77 -11.30 -4.84 -12.04
CA LEU A 77 -10.35 -4.41 -11.00
C LEU A 77 -10.37 -2.89 -10.82
N PHE A 78 -10.05 -2.41 -9.62
CA PHE A 78 -10.15 -0.99 -9.23
C PHE A 78 -8.77 -0.40 -8.85
N PRO A 79 -7.88 -0.11 -9.83
CA PRO A 79 -6.53 0.37 -9.56
C PRO A 79 -6.49 1.74 -8.87
N ASP A 80 -7.48 2.61 -9.10
CA ASP A 80 -7.51 3.94 -8.48
C ASP A 80 -7.85 3.89 -6.98
N ILE A 81 -8.48 2.80 -6.52
CA ILE A 81 -8.95 2.64 -5.14
C ILE A 81 -8.05 1.69 -4.35
N ALA A 82 -7.59 0.61 -4.97
CA ALA A 82 -6.69 -0.38 -4.36
C ALA A 82 -5.47 -0.66 -5.25
N PRO A 83 -4.61 0.35 -5.49
CA PRO A 83 -3.54 0.29 -6.48
C PRO A 83 -2.54 -0.83 -6.21
N ARG A 84 -2.13 -1.04 -4.95
CA ARG A 84 -1.14 -2.08 -4.61
C ARG A 84 -1.74 -3.46 -4.75
N ALA A 85 -2.97 -3.67 -4.29
CA ALA A 85 -3.65 -4.95 -4.45
C ALA A 85 -3.84 -5.33 -5.93
N VAL A 86 -4.35 -4.40 -6.75
CA VAL A 86 -4.52 -4.61 -8.20
C VAL A 86 -3.18 -4.87 -8.87
N TYR A 87 -2.15 -4.05 -8.61
CA TYR A 87 -0.84 -4.21 -9.23
C TYR A 87 -0.17 -5.53 -8.84
N ASN A 88 -0.27 -5.93 -7.56
CA ASN A 88 0.22 -7.21 -7.08
C ASN A 88 -0.48 -8.38 -7.78
N PHE A 89 -1.82 -8.42 -7.74
CA PHE A 89 -2.61 -9.51 -8.31
C PHE A 89 -2.36 -9.67 -9.80
N THR A 90 -2.38 -8.56 -10.55
CA THR A 90 -2.18 -8.58 -12.00
C THR A 90 -0.76 -8.93 -12.40
N THR A 91 0.26 -8.45 -11.66
CA THR A 91 1.66 -8.80 -11.93
C THR A 91 1.93 -10.27 -11.66
N LEU A 92 1.40 -10.81 -10.55
CA LEU A 92 1.49 -12.24 -10.26
C LEU A 92 0.79 -13.07 -11.34
N SER A 93 -0.40 -12.64 -11.78
CA SER A 93 -1.16 -13.27 -12.88
C SER A 93 -0.38 -13.31 -14.19
N LYS A 94 0.16 -12.18 -14.64
CA LYS A 94 0.96 -12.07 -15.87
C LYS A 94 2.23 -12.94 -15.85
N ASN A 95 2.80 -13.17 -14.67
CA ASN A 95 3.96 -14.04 -14.47
C ASN A 95 3.59 -15.53 -14.31
N GLY A 96 2.31 -15.88 -14.41
CA GLY A 96 1.82 -17.25 -14.28
C GLY A 96 1.90 -17.80 -12.85
N TYR A 97 2.00 -16.92 -11.84
CA TYR A 97 2.12 -17.32 -10.43
C TYR A 97 0.90 -18.14 -9.95
N TYR A 98 -0.29 -17.80 -10.46
CA TYR A 98 -1.54 -18.48 -10.11
C TYR A 98 -1.81 -19.74 -10.94
N ASN A 99 -0.96 -20.07 -11.92
CA ASN A 99 -1.19 -21.23 -12.78
C ASN A 99 -1.00 -22.52 -11.97
N GLY A 100 -2.03 -23.35 -11.91
CA GLY A 100 -2.04 -24.58 -11.12
C GLY A 100 -2.35 -24.37 -9.63
N VAL A 101 -2.66 -23.15 -9.20
CA VAL A 101 -3.01 -22.85 -7.80
C VAL A 101 -4.44 -23.28 -7.52
N SER A 102 -4.67 -23.96 -6.40
CA SER A 102 -5.98 -24.46 -6.00
C SER A 102 -6.81 -23.40 -5.27
N PHE A 103 -8.14 -23.52 -5.32
CA PHE A 103 -9.01 -22.98 -4.28
C PHE A 103 -8.88 -23.90 -3.05
N HIS A 104 -8.12 -23.45 -2.05
CA HIS A 104 -7.75 -24.27 -0.89
C HIS A 104 -8.71 -24.15 0.30
N THR A 105 -9.62 -23.18 0.27
CA THR A 105 -10.65 -22.98 1.30
C THR A 105 -11.96 -22.53 0.65
N VAL A 106 -13.05 -23.20 1.01
CA VAL A 106 -14.42 -22.94 0.55
C VAL A 106 -15.35 -22.95 1.76
N ILE A 107 -15.96 -21.81 2.05
CA ILE A 107 -16.94 -21.64 3.10
C ILE A 107 -18.26 -21.27 2.43
N GLU A 108 -19.19 -22.23 2.40
CA GLU A 108 -20.55 -22.05 1.89
C GLU A 108 -21.20 -20.81 2.53
N ASP A 109 -21.90 -20.02 1.72
CA ASP A 109 -22.54 -18.76 2.09
C ASP A 109 -21.59 -17.65 2.60
N LEU A 110 -20.28 -17.76 2.35
CA LEU A 110 -19.30 -16.76 2.76
C LEU A 110 -18.26 -16.46 1.68
N ILE A 111 -17.30 -17.36 1.43
CA ILE A 111 -16.17 -17.10 0.54
C ILE A 111 -15.66 -18.36 -0.17
N VAL A 112 -15.06 -18.15 -1.34
CA VAL A 112 -14.14 -19.10 -1.97
C VAL A 112 -12.75 -18.45 -2.05
N GLN A 113 -11.72 -19.13 -1.52
CA GLN A 113 -10.39 -18.57 -1.34
C GLN A 113 -9.31 -19.35 -2.12
N SER A 114 -8.39 -18.60 -2.72
CA SER A 114 -7.26 -19.12 -3.48
C SER A 114 -6.02 -18.23 -3.33
N GLY A 115 -5.03 -18.43 -4.20
CA GLY A 115 -3.82 -17.65 -4.27
C GLY A 115 -2.69 -18.08 -3.33
N ASP A 116 -2.81 -19.27 -2.72
CA ASP A 116 -1.72 -19.92 -1.99
C ASP A 116 -1.09 -21.05 -2.85
N PRO A 117 0.13 -20.87 -3.40
CA PRO A 117 0.78 -21.92 -4.18
C PRO A 117 1.11 -23.19 -3.41
N THR A 118 1.17 -23.16 -2.08
CA THR A 118 1.35 -24.39 -1.28
C THR A 118 0.02 -25.11 -1.04
N GLY A 119 -1.11 -24.43 -1.24
CA GLY A 119 -2.45 -24.96 -0.99
C GLY A 119 -2.67 -25.31 0.48
N THR A 120 -1.98 -24.63 1.41
CA THR A 120 -2.05 -24.90 2.86
C THR A 120 -2.80 -23.81 3.63
N GLY A 121 -3.16 -22.71 2.97
CA GLY A 121 -3.72 -21.50 3.57
C GLY A 121 -2.68 -20.62 4.28
N THR A 122 -1.41 -21.02 4.29
CA THR A 122 -0.34 -20.34 5.03
C THR A 122 0.82 -19.88 4.15
N GLY A 123 0.82 -20.30 2.88
CA GLY A 123 1.81 -19.87 1.91
C GLY A 123 1.36 -18.62 1.15
N GLY A 124 2.12 -18.33 0.09
CA GLY A 124 1.93 -17.13 -0.70
C GLY A 124 2.83 -15.97 -0.27
N THR A 125 3.25 -15.19 -1.25
CA THR A 125 3.97 -13.93 -1.05
C THR A 125 3.47 -12.94 -2.09
N SER A 126 3.63 -11.65 -1.84
CA SER A 126 3.33 -10.67 -2.87
C SER A 126 4.38 -10.72 -3.98
N MET A 127 4.13 -10.01 -5.09
CA MET A 127 5.18 -9.73 -6.08
C MET A 127 6.42 -9.06 -5.44
N TRP A 128 6.25 -8.45 -4.27
CA TRP A 128 7.30 -7.81 -3.48
C TRP A 128 8.18 -8.75 -2.66
N GLY A 129 7.85 -10.03 -2.56
CA GLY A 129 8.57 -10.95 -1.68
C GLY A 129 8.41 -10.64 -0.19
N GLN A 130 7.55 -9.67 0.15
CA GLN A 130 7.21 -9.23 1.49
C GLN A 130 5.72 -8.87 1.53
N TYR A 131 5.09 -8.87 2.70
CA TYR A 131 3.69 -8.43 2.78
C TYR A 131 3.55 -6.92 2.56
N PHE A 132 2.35 -6.48 2.14
CA PHE A 132 2.05 -5.07 1.91
C PHE A 132 0.80 -4.61 2.68
N ALA A 133 0.71 -3.30 2.88
CA ALA A 133 -0.32 -2.65 3.69
C ALA A 133 -1.72 -2.75 3.08
N ASP A 134 -2.75 -2.63 3.92
CA ASP A 134 -4.14 -2.61 3.48
C ASP A 134 -4.51 -1.31 2.74
N GLU A 135 -5.54 -1.38 1.89
CA GLU A 135 -6.12 -0.27 1.12
C GLU A 135 -7.63 -0.24 1.32
N PHE A 136 -8.06 0.04 2.55
CA PHE A 136 -9.49 0.08 2.88
C PHE A 136 -10.20 1.25 2.21
N SER A 137 -11.35 0.98 1.62
CA SER A 137 -12.22 1.99 1.01
C SER A 137 -13.68 1.79 1.41
N TYR A 138 -14.40 2.90 1.56
CA TYR A 138 -15.86 2.90 1.72
C TYR A 138 -16.60 2.77 0.38
N GLU A 139 -15.88 2.93 -0.74
CA GLU A 139 -16.43 2.81 -2.09
C GLU A 139 -16.47 1.36 -2.58
N LEU A 140 -15.60 0.50 -2.05
CA LEU A 140 -15.54 -0.93 -2.36
C LEU A 140 -15.92 -1.75 -1.12
N LEU A 141 -17.17 -2.19 -1.11
CA LEU A 141 -17.75 -3.01 -0.06
C LEU A 141 -17.57 -4.51 -0.34
N PRO A 142 -17.50 -5.37 0.70
CA PRO A 142 -17.51 -6.83 0.57
C PRO A 142 -18.91 -7.36 0.20
N LEU A 143 -19.46 -6.86 -0.90
CA LEU A 143 -20.70 -7.32 -1.51
C LEU A 143 -20.47 -8.65 -2.23
N ARG A 144 -21.54 -9.35 -2.56
CA ARG A 144 -21.45 -10.58 -3.34
C ARG A 144 -20.67 -10.37 -4.63
N GLY A 145 -19.71 -11.25 -4.91
CA GLY A 145 -18.79 -11.18 -6.04
C GLY A 145 -17.58 -10.27 -5.83
N ALA A 146 -17.44 -9.59 -4.68
CA ALA A 146 -16.25 -8.80 -4.38
C ALA A 146 -15.01 -9.69 -4.28
N LEU A 147 -13.95 -9.31 -5.00
CA LEU A 147 -12.62 -9.90 -4.93
C LEU A 147 -11.78 -9.11 -3.92
N ALA A 148 -11.27 -9.78 -2.89
CA ALA A 148 -10.53 -9.13 -1.81
C ALA A 148 -9.27 -9.90 -1.43
N MET A 149 -8.24 -9.15 -0.98
CA MET A 149 -6.99 -9.74 -0.51
C MET A 149 -7.23 -10.45 0.82
N TYR A 150 -6.71 -11.67 0.93
CA TYR A 150 -6.62 -12.32 2.23
C TYR A 150 -5.40 -11.80 2.98
N ASN A 151 -5.62 -11.42 4.24
CA ASN A 151 -4.57 -11.09 5.20
C ASN A 151 -4.74 -11.97 6.45
N PHE A 152 -3.71 -12.07 7.30
CA PHE A 152 -3.74 -12.98 8.46
C PHE A 152 -4.52 -12.40 9.66
N GLY A 153 -5.46 -11.48 9.42
CA GLY A 153 -6.26 -10.82 10.46
C GLY A 153 -5.47 -9.85 11.34
N GLN A 154 -4.22 -9.54 11.00
CA GLN A 154 -3.36 -8.59 11.72
C GLN A 154 -3.27 -7.22 11.04
N GLY A 155 -3.97 -7.03 9.92
CA GLY A 155 -3.75 -5.92 9.01
C GLY A 155 -2.39 -6.02 8.32
N ASP A 156 -2.19 -5.26 7.25
CA ASP A 156 -0.93 -5.03 6.53
C ASP A 156 -0.12 -6.29 6.17
N THR A 157 -0.81 -7.41 5.99
CA THR A 157 -0.21 -8.73 5.74
C THR A 157 -0.64 -9.31 4.39
N ASN A 158 -0.96 -8.43 3.43
CA ASN A 158 -1.40 -8.85 2.10
C ASN A 158 -0.25 -9.52 1.33
N GLY A 159 -0.52 -10.68 0.75
CA GLY A 159 0.43 -11.51 0.00
C GLY A 159 -0.06 -11.79 -1.42
N SER A 160 -0.18 -13.07 -1.78
CA SER A 160 -0.82 -13.50 -3.04
C SER A 160 -2.23 -14.05 -2.85
N GLN A 161 -2.62 -14.38 -1.62
CA GLN A 161 -3.91 -14.99 -1.34
C GLN A 161 -5.04 -13.97 -1.49
N PHE A 162 -6.17 -14.43 -2.05
CA PHE A 162 -7.37 -13.64 -2.24
C PHE A 162 -8.60 -14.54 -2.09
N PHE A 163 -9.76 -13.91 -1.88
CA PHE A 163 -11.04 -14.61 -1.86
C PHE A 163 -12.09 -13.83 -2.66
N ILE A 164 -13.12 -14.55 -3.10
CA ILE A 164 -14.33 -14.00 -3.68
C ILE A 164 -15.47 -14.18 -2.66
N VAL A 165 -16.16 -13.09 -2.35
CA VAL A 165 -17.37 -13.13 -1.50
C VAL A 165 -18.49 -13.83 -2.25
N GLN A 166 -19.04 -14.91 -1.70
CA GLN A 166 -20.10 -15.68 -2.34
C GLN A 166 -21.49 -15.41 -1.75
N SER A 167 -21.55 -15.04 -0.48
CA SER A 167 -22.79 -14.82 0.28
C SER A 167 -23.84 -14.02 -0.52
N ASP A 168 -24.97 -14.64 -0.82
CA ASP A 168 -26.05 -14.08 -1.64
C ASP A 168 -27.20 -13.48 -0.82
N GLU A 169 -27.19 -13.70 0.49
CA GLU A 169 -28.13 -13.13 1.44
C GLU A 169 -27.41 -12.50 2.63
N VAL A 170 -28.03 -11.46 3.20
CA VAL A 170 -27.62 -10.88 4.49
C VAL A 170 -28.75 -11.10 5.48
N SER A 171 -28.44 -11.68 6.63
CA SER A 171 -29.46 -11.98 7.65
C SER A 171 -30.13 -10.71 8.17
N GLU A 172 -31.41 -10.83 8.55
CA GLU A 172 -32.17 -9.71 9.13
C GLU A 172 -31.47 -9.13 10.37
N ASP A 173 -30.84 -9.97 11.20
CA ASP A 173 -30.08 -9.52 12.37
C ASP A 173 -28.93 -8.57 11.99
N ILE A 174 -28.20 -8.88 10.92
CA ILE A 174 -27.12 -8.04 10.41
C ILE A 174 -27.68 -6.74 9.84
N LEU A 175 -28.76 -6.80 9.05
CA LEU A 175 -29.40 -5.60 8.50
C LEU A 175 -29.92 -4.67 9.61
N ASN A 176 -30.53 -5.24 10.65
CA ASN A 176 -31.00 -4.48 11.81
C ASN A 176 -29.83 -3.84 12.57
N GLN A 177 -28.70 -4.54 12.72
CA GLN A 177 -27.48 -3.96 13.29
C GLN A 177 -26.98 -2.79 12.44
N MET A 178 -26.95 -2.90 11.11
CA MET A 178 -26.55 -1.80 10.23
C MET A 178 -27.45 -0.56 10.44
N ILE A 179 -28.76 -0.76 10.56
CA ILE A 179 -29.73 0.32 10.86
C ILE A 179 -29.45 0.94 12.23
N GLU A 180 -29.25 0.13 13.26
CA GLU A 180 -28.93 0.57 14.62
C GLU A 180 -27.65 1.40 14.67
N TYR A 181 -26.62 0.98 13.93
CA TYR A 181 -25.36 1.70 13.76
C TYR A 181 -25.43 2.85 12.75
N GLN A 182 -26.62 3.19 12.24
CA GLN A 182 -26.85 4.32 11.35
C GLN A 182 -26.03 4.28 10.06
N TRP A 183 -25.85 3.09 9.50
CA TRP A 183 -25.29 2.96 8.14
C TRP A 183 -26.16 3.73 7.14
N PRO A 184 -25.59 4.29 6.06
CA PRO A 184 -26.37 4.95 5.03
C PRO A 184 -27.38 3.97 4.42
N ASP A 185 -28.61 4.43 4.22
CA ASP A 185 -29.69 3.62 3.62
C ASP A 185 -29.27 3.08 2.23
N SER A 186 -28.45 3.82 1.48
CA SER A 186 -27.87 3.37 0.21
C SER A 186 -27.04 2.08 0.36
N GLU A 187 -26.15 2.02 1.35
CA GLU A 187 -25.27 0.87 1.55
C GLU A 187 -26.06 -0.34 2.08
N ILE A 188 -27.01 -0.10 2.99
CA ILE A 188 -27.92 -1.16 3.47
C ILE A 188 -28.70 -1.76 2.30
N ASN A 189 -29.19 -0.91 1.40
CA ASN A 189 -29.96 -1.37 0.23
C ASN A 189 -29.10 -2.17 -0.75
N LYS A 190 -27.80 -1.86 -0.92
CA LYS A 190 -26.87 -2.70 -1.69
C LYS A 190 -26.84 -4.12 -1.13
N TYR A 191 -26.52 -4.28 0.17
CA TYR A 191 -26.46 -5.60 0.80
C TYR A 191 -27.80 -6.36 0.73
N LYS A 192 -28.93 -5.68 0.89
CA LYS A 192 -30.26 -6.29 0.71
C LYS A 192 -30.50 -6.77 -0.72
N GLN A 193 -29.97 -6.08 -1.71
CA GLN A 193 -30.23 -6.35 -3.12
C GLN A 193 -29.34 -7.45 -3.69
N VAL A 194 -28.06 -7.51 -3.28
CA VAL A 194 -27.07 -8.42 -3.90
C VAL A 194 -26.45 -9.42 -2.94
N GLY A 195 -26.64 -9.26 -1.63
CA GLY A 195 -25.93 -10.05 -0.63
C GLY A 195 -24.53 -9.52 -0.32
N GLY A 196 -23.78 -10.26 0.49
CA GLY A 196 -22.40 -9.95 0.84
C GLY A 196 -22.08 -10.27 2.29
N ALA A 197 -20.86 -9.96 2.69
CA ALA A 197 -20.33 -10.31 4.00
C ALA A 197 -19.80 -9.06 4.72
N ILE A 198 -20.70 -8.25 5.27
CA ILE A 198 -20.36 -6.99 5.96
C ILE A 198 -19.32 -7.17 7.09
N GLY A 199 -19.25 -8.35 7.71
CA GLY A 199 -18.23 -8.66 8.72
C GLY A 199 -16.78 -8.60 8.22
N LEU A 200 -16.58 -8.62 6.90
CA LEU A 200 -15.28 -8.48 6.24
C LEU A 200 -14.90 -7.01 5.99
N PHE A 201 -15.84 -6.08 6.16
CA PHE A 201 -15.63 -4.65 5.90
C PHE A 201 -14.59 -4.07 6.86
N GLY A 202 -13.65 -3.30 6.32
CA GLY A 202 -12.54 -2.70 7.07
C GLY A 202 -11.53 -3.72 7.62
N ARG A 203 -11.57 -4.98 7.14
CA ARG A 203 -10.62 -6.03 7.50
C ARG A 203 -9.80 -6.50 6.32
N TYR A 204 -10.37 -6.45 5.12
CA TYR A 204 -9.72 -6.92 3.90
C TYR A 204 -9.82 -5.86 2.82
N THR A 205 -8.75 -5.75 2.03
CA THR A 205 -8.69 -4.85 0.87
C THR A 205 -9.53 -5.43 -0.25
N VAL A 206 -10.69 -4.83 -0.53
CA VAL A 206 -11.48 -5.15 -1.73
C VAL A 206 -10.83 -4.44 -2.92
N PHE A 207 -10.55 -5.18 -3.99
CA PHE A 207 -9.81 -4.65 -5.15
C PHE A 207 -10.41 -5.05 -6.50
N GLY A 208 -11.49 -5.84 -6.50
CA GLY A 208 -12.22 -6.19 -7.71
C GLY A 208 -13.66 -6.60 -7.46
N GLN A 209 -14.43 -6.72 -8.54
CA GLN A 209 -15.82 -7.19 -8.52
C GLN A 209 -16.08 -8.12 -9.70
N VAL A 210 -16.63 -9.30 -9.42
CA VAL A 210 -17.12 -10.25 -10.44
C VAL A 210 -18.30 -9.61 -11.18
N PHE A 211 -18.20 -9.53 -12.51
CA PHE A 211 -19.28 -9.04 -13.38
C PHE A 211 -19.82 -10.12 -14.35
N GLU A 212 -19.10 -11.23 -14.53
CA GLU A 212 -19.53 -12.41 -15.30
C GLU A 212 -18.93 -13.68 -14.66
N GLY A 213 -19.68 -14.79 -14.64
CA GLY A 213 -19.21 -16.05 -14.05
C GLY A 213 -19.47 -16.21 -12.55
N LEU A 214 -20.45 -15.50 -11.98
CA LEU A 214 -20.81 -15.65 -10.57
C LEU A 214 -21.40 -17.04 -10.28
N GLU A 215 -22.08 -17.66 -11.26
CA GLU A 215 -22.54 -19.05 -11.19
C GLU A 215 -21.40 -20.06 -11.04
N ILE A 216 -20.19 -19.71 -11.49
CA ILE A 216 -19.00 -20.53 -11.28
C ILE A 216 -18.53 -20.41 -9.83
N VAL A 217 -18.57 -19.21 -9.26
CA VAL A 217 -18.29 -19.00 -7.82
C VAL A 217 -19.26 -19.83 -6.97
N ASP A 218 -20.55 -19.83 -7.32
CA ASP A 218 -21.56 -20.65 -6.65
C ASP A 218 -21.28 -22.15 -6.81
N ALA A 219 -20.88 -22.59 -8.01
CA ALA A 219 -20.54 -23.98 -8.26
C ALA A 219 -19.32 -24.44 -7.44
N ILE A 220 -18.30 -23.58 -7.29
CA ILE A 220 -17.14 -23.83 -6.42
C ILE A 220 -17.56 -23.85 -4.96
N ALA A 221 -18.42 -22.93 -4.52
CA ALA A 221 -18.89 -22.86 -3.14
C ALA A 221 -19.73 -24.08 -2.72
N SER A 222 -20.37 -24.74 -3.68
CA SER A 222 -21.27 -25.88 -3.46
C SER A 222 -20.57 -27.25 -3.43
N VAL A 223 -19.25 -27.31 -3.58
CA VAL A 223 -18.51 -28.59 -3.57
C VAL A 223 -18.43 -29.19 -2.17
N GLU A 224 -18.27 -30.51 -2.09
CA GLU A 224 -17.99 -31.16 -0.82
C GLU A 224 -16.59 -30.76 -0.30
N VAL A 225 -16.52 -30.40 0.98
CA VAL A 225 -15.28 -30.01 1.67
C VAL A 225 -14.96 -30.95 2.83
N ASP A 226 -13.69 -30.96 3.25
CA ASP A 226 -13.25 -31.63 4.46
C ASP A 226 -13.50 -30.78 5.73
N GLU A 227 -13.01 -31.26 6.88
CA GLU A 227 -13.16 -30.57 8.16
C GLU A 227 -12.42 -29.24 8.28
N ASN A 228 -11.52 -28.93 7.34
CA ASN A 228 -10.77 -27.68 7.25
C ASN A 228 -11.27 -26.81 6.09
N GLU A 229 -12.50 -27.05 5.62
CA GLU A 229 -13.12 -26.28 4.55
C GLU A 229 -12.38 -26.42 3.20
N ARG A 230 -11.52 -27.43 3.05
CA ARG A 230 -10.82 -27.69 1.79
C ARG A 230 -11.67 -28.57 0.88
N PRO A 231 -11.84 -28.22 -0.41
CA PRO A 231 -12.50 -29.10 -1.38
C PRO A 231 -11.94 -30.53 -1.39
N LEU A 232 -12.81 -31.53 -1.44
CA LEU A 232 -12.40 -32.95 -1.51
C LEU A 232 -11.71 -33.30 -2.84
N GLU A 233 -12.06 -32.59 -3.91
CA GLU A 233 -11.38 -32.62 -5.19
C GLU A 233 -10.76 -31.25 -5.46
N ASP A 234 -9.48 -31.22 -5.88
CA ASP A 234 -8.77 -29.96 -6.10
C ASP A 234 -9.40 -29.17 -7.27
N ILE A 235 -9.84 -27.94 -6.98
CA ILE A 235 -10.34 -26.98 -7.95
C ILE A 235 -9.20 -26.03 -8.31
N ILE A 236 -8.79 -26.01 -9.57
CA ILE A 236 -7.52 -25.40 -10.00
C ILE A 236 -7.74 -24.19 -10.91
N ILE A 237 -7.02 -23.11 -10.65
CA ILE A 237 -6.84 -22.01 -11.62
C ILE A 237 -5.89 -22.50 -12.71
N GLU A 238 -6.35 -22.62 -13.96
CA GLU A 238 -5.49 -22.96 -15.09
C GLU A 238 -4.51 -21.82 -15.39
N TYR A 239 -5.05 -20.61 -15.50
CA TYR A 239 -4.32 -19.35 -15.65
C TYR A 239 -5.27 -18.17 -15.39
N ILE A 240 -4.69 -16.98 -15.24
CA ILE A 240 -5.42 -15.71 -15.17
C ILE A 240 -4.94 -14.82 -16.31
N GLU A 241 -5.84 -14.45 -17.20
CA GLU A 241 -5.58 -13.49 -18.28
C GLU A 241 -5.99 -12.09 -17.84
N ILE A 242 -5.12 -11.09 -18.04
CA ILE A 242 -5.40 -9.69 -17.71
C ILE A 242 -5.63 -8.91 -19.01
N GLU A 243 -6.84 -8.37 -19.15
CA GLU A 243 -7.23 -7.40 -20.17
C GLU A 243 -7.09 -5.96 -19.63
N GLY A 244 -6.77 -5.02 -20.51
CA GLY A 244 -6.53 -3.61 -20.17
C GLY A 244 -5.05 -3.27 -19.98
N GLU A 245 -4.74 -1.98 -20.09
CA GLU A 245 -3.41 -1.48 -19.76
C GLU A 245 -3.32 -1.26 -18.26
N ILE A 246 -2.29 -1.85 -17.66
CA ILE A 246 -1.90 -1.52 -16.31
C ILE A 246 -0.86 -0.45 -16.52
N GLU A 247 -1.20 0.80 -16.23
CA GLU A 247 -0.14 1.77 -15.97
C GLU A 247 0.64 1.17 -14.81
N GLU A 248 1.86 0.70 -15.08
CA GLU A 248 2.82 0.50 -13.99
C GLU A 248 2.75 1.78 -13.18
N MET A 249 2.56 1.69 -11.86
CA MET A 249 2.74 2.88 -11.05
C MET A 249 4.14 3.38 -11.37
N ASN A 250 4.19 4.43 -12.17
CA ASN A 250 5.40 5.01 -12.69
C ASN A 250 5.46 6.34 -11.98
N ILE A 251 5.86 6.30 -10.71
CA ILE A 251 6.18 7.52 -9.98
C ILE A 251 7.12 8.29 -10.89
N ASN A 252 6.66 9.45 -11.36
CA ASN A 252 7.51 10.33 -12.11
C ASN A 252 8.51 10.94 -11.12
N GLN A 253 9.54 10.19 -10.76
CA GLN A 253 10.49 10.58 -9.73
C GLN A 253 11.15 11.92 -10.10
N PHE A 254 11.36 12.17 -11.40
CA PHE A 254 11.95 13.40 -11.94
C PHE A 254 10.95 14.55 -12.20
N GLY A 255 9.65 14.29 -12.09
CA GLY A 255 8.60 15.26 -12.39
C GLY A 255 8.64 16.49 -11.47
N GLN A 256 8.02 17.58 -11.89
CA GLN A 256 7.78 18.71 -11.01
C GLN A 256 6.74 18.33 -9.92
N PRO A 257 6.75 19.00 -8.75
CA PRO A 257 5.65 18.87 -7.80
C PRO A 257 4.34 19.38 -8.43
N GLU A 258 3.22 18.83 -7.97
CA GLU A 258 1.88 19.25 -8.34
C GLU A 258 1.34 20.32 -7.38
N LYS A 259 0.30 21.03 -7.81
CA LYS A 259 -0.31 22.08 -7.00
C LYS A 259 -0.91 21.46 -5.74
N GLY A 260 -0.52 21.96 -4.57
CA GLY A 260 -0.96 21.41 -3.28
C GLY A 260 0.02 20.40 -2.67
N ASP A 261 1.06 20.00 -3.42
CA ASP A 261 2.13 19.17 -2.87
C ASP A 261 2.87 19.94 -1.78
N VAL A 262 3.27 19.22 -0.73
CA VAL A 262 4.21 19.76 0.26
C VAL A 262 5.63 19.57 -0.25
N VAL A 263 6.38 20.67 -0.35
CA VAL A 263 7.79 20.69 -0.76
C VAL A 263 8.66 21.36 0.29
N ALA A 264 9.97 21.17 0.19
CA ALA A 264 10.96 21.83 1.06
C ALA A 264 11.90 22.72 0.25
N GLU A 265 12.11 23.94 0.72
CA GLU A 265 13.15 24.86 0.25
C GLU A 265 14.30 24.88 1.27
N MET A 266 15.40 24.21 0.96
CA MET A 266 16.59 24.16 1.80
C MET A 266 17.54 25.31 1.42
N HIS A 267 17.62 26.31 2.28
CA HIS A 267 18.50 27.46 2.11
C HIS A 267 19.91 27.11 2.62
N VAL A 268 20.87 27.04 1.71
CA VAL A 268 22.28 26.77 2.02
C VAL A 268 23.08 28.07 1.95
N ARG A 269 23.73 28.42 3.07
CA ARG A 269 24.48 29.68 3.23
C ARG A 269 25.52 29.83 2.14
N ASP A 270 25.54 30.98 1.48
CA ASP A 270 26.47 31.34 0.39
C ASP A 270 26.33 30.52 -0.91
N TYR A 271 25.43 29.53 -0.98
CA TYR A 271 25.21 28.71 -2.18
C TYR A 271 23.86 28.96 -2.86
N GLY A 272 22.76 29.06 -2.10
CA GLY A 272 21.41 29.27 -2.65
C GLY A 272 20.37 28.31 -2.07
N VAL A 273 19.34 27.98 -2.86
CA VAL A 273 18.19 27.17 -2.42
C VAL A 273 18.11 25.85 -3.20
N ILE A 274 18.07 24.73 -2.49
CA ILE A 274 17.77 23.40 -3.05
C ILE A 274 16.30 23.11 -2.77
N LYS A 275 15.51 22.82 -3.80
CA LYS A 275 14.09 22.50 -3.64
C LYS A 275 13.82 21.01 -3.84
N ILE A 276 13.12 20.42 -2.88
CA ILE A 276 12.89 18.97 -2.79
C ILE A 276 11.39 18.70 -2.80
N LYS A 277 10.96 17.77 -3.65
CA LYS A 277 9.63 17.14 -3.59
C LYS A 277 9.72 15.81 -2.84
N PHE A 278 8.61 15.35 -2.30
CA PHE A 278 8.56 14.16 -1.44
C PHE A 278 7.62 13.09 -1.99
N PHE A 279 7.77 11.88 -1.45
CA PHE A 279 7.01 10.67 -1.84
C PHE A 279 6.31 10.08 -0.61
N PRO A 280 5.25 10.74 -0.09
CA PRO A 280 4.59 10.37 1.16
C PRO A 280 3.81 9.06 1.08
N GLU A 281 3.42 8.60 -0.12
CA GLU A 281 2.74 7.32 -0.29
C GLU A 281 3.72 6.14 -0.17
N GLU A 282 4.94 6.33 -0.68
CA GLU A 282 5.99 5.30 -0.71
C GLU A 282 6.80 5.25 0.57
N SER A 283 6.94 6.39 1.25
CA SER A 283 7.79 6.55 2.43
C SER A 283 7.15 7.47 3.49
N PRO A 284 5.92 7.16 3.93
CA PRO A 284 5.12 8.04 4.79
C PRO A 284 5.85 8.44 6.07
N LYS A 285 6.48 7.48 6.76
CA LYS A 285 7.15 7.73 8.03
C LYS A 285 8.42 8.54 7.85
N THR A 286 9.17 8.28 6.79
CA THR A 286 10.40 9.01 6.46
C THR A 286 10.11 10.45 6.10
N VAL A 287 9.07 10.68 5.28
CA VAL A 287 8.61 12.02 4.90
C VAL A 287 8.08 12.77 6.13
N GLU A 288 7.25 12.14 6.98
CA GLU A 288 6.77 12.74 8.22
C GLU A 288 7.91 13.17 9.13
N ASN A 289 8.90 12.28 9.33
CA ASN A 289 10.07 12.55 10.15
C ASN A 289 10.85 13.77 9.66
N PHE A 290 11.18 13.81 8.36
CA PHE A 290 11.96 14.90 7.79
C PHE A 290 11.21 16.23 7.84
N LEU A 291 9.95 16.25 7.39
CA LEU A 291 9.16 17.48 7.34
C LEU A 291 8.89 18.05 8.74
N THR A 292 8.67 17.19 9.73
CA THR A 292 8.45 17.61 11.11
C THR A 292 9.73 18.18 11.72
N HIS A 293 10.89 17.54 11.50
CA HIS A 293 12.18 18.10 11.91
C HIS A 293 12.45 19.46 11.26
N ALA A 294 12.19 19.59 9.95
CA ALA A 294 12.34 20.86 9.22
C ALA A 294 11.44 21.96 9.80
N ARG A 295 10.15 21.70 10.00
CA ARG A 295 9.20 22.66 10.60
C ARG A 295 9.60 23.09 12.02
N ASN A 296 10.24 22.20 12.77
CA ASN A 296 10.72 22.48 14.12
C ASN A 296 12.09 23.20 14.15
N GLY A 297 12.68 23.51 12.99
CA GLY A 297 14.00 24.13 12.89
C GLY A 297 15.14 23.21 13.33
N TYR A 298 14.93 21.89 13.35
CA TYR A 298 15.95 20.92 13.79
C TYR A 298 17.22 20.98 12.94
N TYR A 299 17.05 21.26 11.64
CA TYR A 299 18.14 21.33 10.67
C TYR A 299 18.80 22.71 10.59
N ASP A 300 18.27 23.73 11.26
CA ASP A 300 18.75 25.10 11.17
C ASP A 300 20.15 25.23 11.78
N GLY A 301 21.08 25.76 10.98
CA GLY A 301 22.49 25.89 11.35
C GLY A 301 23.30 24.60 11.28
N LEU A 302 22.70 23.46 10.89
CA LEU A 302 23.45 22.22 10.71
C LEU A 302 24.30 22.25 9.44
N ILE A 303 25.30 21.37 9.38
CA ILE A 303 26.26 21.32 8.27
C ILE A 303 26.10 20.07 7.42
N PHE A 304 26.54 20.17 6.16
CA PHE A 304 26.93 18.99 5.39
C PHE A 304 28.29 18.51 5.90
N HIS A 305 28.26 17.53 6.81
CA HIS A 305 29.47 17.06 7.49
C HIS A 305 30.30 16.08 6.64
N ARG A 306 29.74 15.58 5.52
CA ARG A 306 30.41 14.71 4.57
C ARG A 306 29.98 15.01 3.13
N VAL A 307 30.95 15.28 2.27
CA VAL A 307 30.76 15.70 0.89
C VAL A 307 31.72 14.93 -0.01
N MET A 308 31.20 14.23 -1.01
CA MET A 308 31.98 13.44 -1.93
C MET A 308 31.56 13.74 -3.36
N ASP A 309 32.47 14.37 -4.10
CA ASP A 309 32.34 14.58 -5.54
C ASP A 309 32.15 13.23 -6.26
N ASP A 310 31.30 13.24 -7.28
CA ASP A 310 30.83 12.04 -7.99
C ASP A 310 30.20 10.96 -7.07
N PHE A 311 29.55 11.38 -5.99
CA PHE A 311 28.81 10.46 -5.15
C PHE A 311 27.59 11.11 -4.49
N MET A 312 27.78 11.91 -3.43
CA MET A 312 26.70 12.47 -2.62
C MET A 312 27.17 13.56 -1.66
N ILE A 313 26.20 14.36 -1.17
CA ILE A 313 26.38 15.29 -0.05
C ILE A 313 25.48 14.85 1.12
N GLN A 314 26.03 14.76 2.34
CA GLN A 314 25.36 14.22 3.52
C GLN A 314 25.32 15.21 4.68
N GLY A 315 24.14 15.35 5.29
CA GLY A 315 23.84 16.29 6.36
C GLY A 315 22.89 15.70 7.41
N GLY A 316 22.30 16.57 8.23
CA GLY A 316 21.26 16.20 9.21
C GLY A 316 21.76 15.62 10.54
N ASP A 317 23.05 15.79 10.88
CA ASP A 317 23.61 15.42 12.19
C ASP A 317 23.82 16.69 13.05
N PRO A 318 23.08 16.86 14.17
CA PRO A 318 23.27 18.00 15.08
C PRO A 318 24.66 18.11 15.70
N THR A 319 25.38 17.00 15.80
CA THR A 319 26.75 16.98 16.33
C THR A 319 27.79 17.31 15.27
N GLY A 320 27.42 17.20 13.99
CA GLY A 320 28.30 17.35 12.84
C GLY A 320 29.41 16.28 12.76
N THR A 321 29.28 15.15 13.46
CA THR A 321 30.31 14.10 13.53
C THR A 321 30.08 12.95 12.54
N GLY A 322 28.87 12.83 12.02
CA GLY A 322 28.34 11.68 11.27
C GLY A 322 27.74 10.59 12.17
N MET A 323 27.77 10.73 13.50
CA MET A 323 27.31 9.70 14.44
C MET A 323 26.05 10.08 15.22
N GLY A 324 25.65 11.35 15.17
CA GLY A 324 24.50 11.86 15.91
C GLY A 324 23.19 11.81 15.13
N GLY A 325 22.15 12.38 15.72
CA GLY A 325 20.84 12.49 15.11
C GLY A 325 19.85 11.39 15.51
N GLU A 326 18.61 11.80 15.73
CA GLU A 326 17.49 10.95 16.12
C GLU A 326 16.23 11.34 15.33
N SER A 327 15.29 10.41 15.22
CA SER A 327 13.99 10.71 14.63
C SER A 327 13.14 11.58 15.56
N ILE A 328 12.03 12.09 15.03
CA ILE A 328 11.03 12.83 15.82
C ILE A 328 10.42 12.01 16.97
N TRP A 329 10.57 10.68 16.93
CA TRP A 329 10.11 9.76 17.97
C TRP A 329 11.18 9.43 19.03
N GLY A 330 12.33 10.13 19.03
CA GLY A 330 13.38 9.99 20.06
C GLY A 330 14.24 8.73 19.92
N GLY A 331 14.33 8.17 18.71
CA GLY A 331 15.06 6.94 18.45
C GLY A 331 15.33 6.69 16.97
N LYS A 332 15.60 5.42 16.61
CA LYS A 332 15.70 4.99 15.22
C LYS A 332 14.36 4.43 14.71
N PHE A 333 14.14 4.45 13.40
CA PHE A 333 12.97 3.85 12.76
C PHE A 333 13.35 3.02 11.52
N GLU A 334 12.38 2.23 11.07
CA GLU A 334 12.44 1.27 9.97
C GLU A 334 12.73 1.90 8.60
N ASP A 335 13.23 1.09 7.67
CA ASP A 335 13.38 1.46 6.26
C ASP A 335 12.05 1.36 5.51
N GLU A 336 11.82 2.23 4.52
CA GLU A 336 10.63 2.24 3.66
C GLU A 336 11.08 2.14 2.20
N PHE A 337 11.59 0.97 1.82
CA PHE A 337 12.08 0.77 0.45
C PHE A 337 10.92 0.67 -0.54
N SER A 338 10.90 1.57 -1.52
CA SER A 338 10.01 1.48 -2.69
C SER A 338 10.70 0.77 -3.84
N ARG A 339 9.92 0.05 -4.66
CA ARG A 339 10.38 -0.52 -5.93
C ARG A 339 10.28 0.43 -7.11
N GLN A 340 9.73 1.60 -6.88
CA GLN A 340 9.50 2.64 -7.87
C GLN A 340 10.44 3.84 -7.64
N LEU A 341 10.97 3.99 -6.42
CA LEU A 341 11.95 5.00 -6.09
C LEU A 341 13.36 4.41 -6.12
N PHE A 342 14.20 4.98 -6.98
CA PHE A 342 15.57 4.54 -7.16
C PHE A 342 16.52 5.67 -6.78
N PRO A 343 17.75 5.35 -6.32
CA PRO A 343 18.75 6.35 -5.95
C PRO A 343 19.40 6.98 -7.20
N TYR A 344 18.60 7.64 -8.04
CA TYR A 344 19.06 8.43 -9.16
C TYR A 344 19.78 9.69 -8.69
N ARG A 345 20.43 10.40 -9.61
CA ARG A 345 20.95 11.74 -9.30
C ARG A 345 19.83 12.66 -8.82
N GLY A 346 20.12 13.42 -7.76
CA GLY A 346 19.17 14.30 -7.08
C GLY A 346 18.22 13.59 -6.13
N SER A 347 18.27 12.27 -6.00
CA SER A 347 17.47 11.56 -5.00
C SER A 347 17.86 11.98 -3.59
N PHE A 348 16.84 12.25 -2.79
CA PHE A 348 16.91 12.60 -1.38
C PHE A 348 16.63 11.36 -0.55
N ALA A 349 17.62 10.90 0.21
CA ALA A 349 17.58 9.58 0.84
C ALA A 349 18.12 9.58 2.27
N MET A 350 17.66 8.64 3.09
CA MET A 350 18.09 8.52 4.49
C MET A 350 19.50 7.93 4.59
N ALA A 351 20.36 8.56 5.40
CA ALA A 351 21.57 7.92 5.88
C ALA A 351 21.23 7.02 7.07
N ASN A 352 21.82 5.83 7.11
CA ASN A 352 21.62 4.85 8.18
C ASN A 352 22.94 4.11 8.50
N ALA A 353 22.93 3.34 9.58
CA ALA A 353 24.05 2.51 10.05
C ALA A 353 23.76 1.01 9.87
N GLY A 354 22.93 0.67 8.88
CA GLY A 354 22.38 -0.67 8.66
C GLY A 354 20.85 -0.67 8.67
N PRO A 355 20.23 -1.84 8.43
CA PRO A 355 18.77 -1.94 8.30
C PRO A 355 18.03 -1.37 9.51
N ASN A 356 16.97 -0.61 9.27
CA ASN A 356 16.06 -0.03 10.27
C ASN A 356 16.76 0.85 11.31
N THR A 357 17.73 1.67 10.86
CA THR A 357 18.47 2.59 11.74
C THR A 357 18.34 4.06 11.32
N ASN A 358 17.22 4.41 10.67
CA ASN A 358 16.95 5.77 10.21
C ASN A 358 16.79 6.73 11.41
N GLY A 359 17.33 7.95 11.29
CA GLY A 359 17.26 8.99 12.32
C GLY A 359 16.92 10.34 11.72
N SER A 360 17.86 11.29 11.76
CA SER A 360 17.69 12.61 11.13
C SER A 360 18.63 12.85 9.93
N GLN A 361 19.67 12.03 9.78
CA GLN A 361 20.68 12.21 8.73
C GLN A 361 20.13 11.77 7.37
N PHE A 362 20.47 12.55 6.35
CA PHE A 362 20.07 12.32 4.97
C PHE A 362 21.26 12.61 4.04
N PHE A 363 21.15 12.18 2.79
CA PHE A 363 22.05 12.59 1.72
C PHE A 363 21.29 12.90 0.43
N ILE A 364 21.94 13.68 -0.44
CA ILE A 364 21.50 13.94 -1.81
C ILE A 364 22.49 13.26 -2.75
N VAL A 365 22.00 12.37 -3.61
CA VAL A 365 22.83 11.72 -4.64
C VAL A 365 23.28 12.75 -5.66
N GLN A 366 24.58 12.84 -5.92
CA GLN A 366 25.14 13.80 -6.88
C GLN A 366 25.66 13.15 -8.16
N LEU A 367 26.08 11.87 -8.10
CA LEU A 367 26.76 11.19 -9.20
C LEU A 367 26.03 11.33 -10.55
N GLY A 368 26.69 12.04 -11.49
CA GLY A 368 26.20 12.37 -12.83
C GLY A 368 26.16 11.21 -13.81
N ASP A 369 27.16 10.33 -13.76
CA ASP A 369 27.35 9.27 -14.74
C ASP A 369 27.56 7.92 -14.06
N VAL A 370 26.69 6.95 -14.35
CA VAL A 370 26.89 5.57 -13.93
C VAL A 370 27.92 4.91 -14.85
N SER A 371 28.89 4.18 -14.29
CA SER A 371 29.95 3.56 -15.10
C SER A 371 29.39 2.55 -16.11
N SER A 372 29.99 2.51 -17.30
CA SER A 372 29.59 1.58 -18.38
C SER A 372 29.67 0.10 -17.96
N ASP A 373 30.60 -0.26 -17.08
CA ASP A 373 30.70 -1.61 -16.51
C ASP A 373 29.48 -1.94 -15.65
N PHE A 374 29.00 -0.99 -14.85
CA PHE A 374 27.82 -1.17 -14.01
C PHE A 374 26.55 -1.27 -14.86
N VAL A 375 26.42 -0.41 -15.88
CA VAL A 375 25.33 -0.49 -16.86
C VAL A 375 25.30 -1.86 -17.55
N SER A 376 26.46 -2.35 -18.01
CA SER A 376 26.57 -3.66 -18.65
C SER A 376 26.18 -4.80 -17.70
N GLN A 377 26.50 -4.66 -16.41
CA GLN A 377 26.07 -5.61 -15.39
C GLN A 377 24.54 -5.61 -15.24
N MET A 378 23.89 -4.44 -15.17
CA MET A 378 22.43 -4.34 -15.09
C MET A 378 21.75 -4.97 -16.31
N GLU A 379 22.27 -4.71 -17.51
CA GLU A 379 21.79 -5.32 -18.76
C GLU A 379 21.96 -6.86 -18.73
N SER A 380 23.09 -7.36 -18.23
CA SER A 380 23.33 -8.80 -18.11
C SER A 380 22.40 -9.49 -17.11
N LEU A 381 21.99 -8.76 -16.07
CA LEU A 381 21.02 -9.20 -15.06
C LEU A 381 19.57 -9.06 -15.56
N LYS A 382 19.36 -8.58 -16.79
CA LYS A 382 18.03 -8.36 -17.40
C LYS A 382 17.12 -7.49 -16.53
N MET A 383 17.69 -6.45 -15.92
CA MET A 383 16.90 -5.42 -15.23
C MET A 383 15.98 -4.68 -16.24
N PRO A 384 14.88 -4.07 -15.79
CA PRO A 384 13.98 -3.32 -16.67
C PRO A 384 14.72 -2.27 -17.51
N GLU A 385 14.39 -2.19 -18.81
CA GLU A 385 15.09 -1.31 -19.75
C GLU A 385 14.93 0.18 -19.37
N GLU A 386 13.74 0.58 -18.92
CA GLU A 386 13.45 1.93 -18.45
C GLU A 386 14.35 2.33 -17.26
N LEU A 387 14.51 1.45 -16.27
CA LEU A 387 15.41 1.66 -15.13
C LEU A 387 16.85 1.88 -15.58
N ILE A 388 17.33 1.08 -16.53
CA ILE A 388 18.69 1.21 -17.08
C ILE A 388 18.83 2.55 -17.82
N ASN A 389 17.84 2.93 -18.61
CA ASN A 389 17.84 4.19 -19.36
C ASN A 389 17.82 5.40 -18.43
N ASN A 390 17.03 5.38 -17.36
CA ASN A 390 17.01 6.44 -16.34
C ASN A 390 18.39 6.62 -15.70
N TYR A 391 19.10 5.54 -15.37
CA TYR A 391 20.47 5.64 -14.86
C TYR A 391 21.48 6.14 -15.90
N LYS A 392 21.32 5.78 -17.17
CA LYS A 392 22.16 6.30 -18.27
C LYS A 392 21.93 7.79 -18.51
N GLU A 393 20.68 8.25 -18.41
CA GLU A 393 20.29 9.62 -18.71
C GLU A 393 20.57 10.57 -17.55
N HIS A 394 20.24 10.16 -16.33
CA HIS A 394 20.26 11.04 -15.16
C HIS A 394 21.43 10.80 -14.22
N GLY A 395 22.06 9.63 -14.28
CA GLY A 395 23.05 9.23 -13.29
C GLY A 395 22.44 8.66 -12.02
N GLY A 396 23.28 8.40 -11.02
CA GLY A 396 22.84 7.90 -9.71
C GLY A 396 23.72 6.80 -9.13
N THR A 397 23.22 6.18 -8.07
CA THR A 397 23.96 5.24 -7.23
C THR A 397 23.19 3.93 -7.05
N PRO A 398 23.02 3.13 -8.12
CA PRO A 398 22.18 1.92 -8.12
C PRO A 398 22.53 0.89 -7.02
N TRP A 399 23.78 0.84 -6.56
CA TRP A 399 24.19 -0.03 -5.45
C TRP A 399 23.64 0.38 -4.06
N LEU A 400 23.01 1.55 -3.94
CA LEU A 400 22.32 2.02 -2.74
C LEU A 400 20.83 1.64 -2.72
N TYR A 401 20.30 1.12 -3.84
CA TYR A 401 18.92 0.65 -3.90
C TYR A 401 18.69 -0.50 -2.91
N GLY A 402 17.58 -0.44 -2.18
CA GLY A 402 17.24 -1.40 -1.12
C GLY A 402 18.15 -1.34 0.12
N LYS A 403 18.95 -0.27 0.27
CA LYS A 403 19.80 -0.04 1.45
C LYS A 403 19.49 1.29 2.13
N HIS A 404 18.97 2.25 1.38
CA HIS A 404 18.62 3.58 1.87
C HIS A 404 17.22 3.94 1.37
N THR A 405 16.36 4.40 2.28
CA THR A 405 15.04 4.90 1.92
C THR A 405 15.19 6.15 1.07
N VAL A 406 14.79 6.08 -0.20
CA VAL A 406 14.60 7.26 -1.05
C VAL A 406 13.21 7.81 -0.75
N PHE A 407 13.13 9.07 -0.34
CA PHE A 407 11.87 9.68 0.09
C PHE A 407 11.59 11.06 -0.52
N GLY A 408 12.50 11.53 -1.36
CA GLY A 408 12.30 12.74 -2.14
C GLY A 408 13.24 12.84 -3.33
N GLN A 409 13.03 13.89 -4.12
CA GLN A 409 13.86 14.21 -5.28
C GLN A 409 14.06 15.73 -5.36
N VAL A 410 15.30 16.16 -5.63
CA VAL A 410 15.58 17.56 -5.97
C VAL A 410 14.95 17.88 -7.32
N PHE A 411 14.02 18.83 -7.36
CA PHE A 411 13.36 19.30 -8.58
C PHE A 411 13.88 20.67 -9.06
N GLU A 412 14.57 21.42 -8.19
CA GLU A 412 15.28 22.67 -8.52
C GLU A 412 16.53 22.80 -7.64
N GLY A 413 17.63 23.33 -8.18
CA GLY A 413 18.87 23.59 -7.41
C GLY A 413 19.93 22.48 -7.47
N MET A 414 19.89 21.57 -8.45
CA MET A 414 20.98 20.58 -8.61
C MET A 414 22.36 21.22 -8.87
N ASN A 415 22.42 22.39 -9.51
CA ASN A 415 23.66 23.15 -9.67
C ASN A 415 24.26 23.60 -8.32
N ILE A 416 23.44 23.73 -7.28
CA ILE A 416 23.89 24.03 -5.92
C ILE A 416 24.44 22.77 -5.25
N VAL A 417 23.78 21.63 -5.44
CA VAL A 417 24.30 20.32 -5.01
C VAL A 417 25.68 20.08 -5.62
N ASP A 418 25.85 20.35 -6.91
CA ASP A 418 27.15 20.24 -7.62
C ASP A 418 28.20 21.21 -7.05
N ALA A 419 27.82 22.46 -6.77
CA ALA A 419 28.72 23.44 -6.19
C ALA A 419 29.21 23.04 -4.79
N ILE A 420 28.34 22.45 -3.98
CA ILE A 420 28.69 21.89 -2.66
C ILE A 420 29.61 20.68 -2.83
N ALA A 421 29.29 19.76 -3.75
CA ALA A 421 30.10 18.57 -4.02
C ALA A 421 31.54 18.90 -4.45
N ALA A 422 31.73 20.00 -5.19
CA ALA A 422 33.03 20.48 -5.64
C ALA A 422 33.88 21.19 -4.56
N THR A 423 33.38 21.33 -3.33
CA THR A 423 34.13 21.98 -2.25
C THR A 423 35.36 21.19 -1.84
N ARG A 424 36.38 21.89 -1.33
CA ARG A 424 37.56 21.22 -0.80
C ARG A 424 37.24 20.51 0.50
N VAL A 425 37.63 19.25 0.60
CA VAL A 425 37.41 18.40 1.77
C VAL A 425 38.71 17.92 2.41
N ASP A 426 38.63 17.47 3.66
CA ASP A 426 39.70 16.76 4.37
C ASP A 426 39.73 15.25 4.01
N GLY A 427 40.60 14.50 4.68
CA GLY A 427 40.75 13.05 4.44
C GLY A 427 39.53 12.19 4.82
N ASN A 428 38.57 12.74 5.55
CA ASN A 428 37.30 12.08 5.91
C ASN A 428 36.12 12.59 5.06
N SER A 429 36.43 13.33 3.98
CA SER A 429 35.43 13.95 3.11
C SER A 429 34.62 15.05 3.82
N ARG A 430 35.13 15.63 4.91
CA ARG A 430 34.51 16.79 5.56
C ARG A 430 34.93 18.07 4.84
N PRO A 431 34.01 18.98 4.47
CA PRO A 431 34.37 20.30 3.93
C PRO A 431 35.36 21.06 4.82
N LEU A 432 36.38 21.67 4.21
CA LEU A 432 37.36 22.51 4.91
C LEU A 432 36.75 23.84 5.37
N GLU A 433 35.75 24.32 4.63
CA GLU A 433 34.89 25.44 4.99
C GLU A 433 33.48 24.90 5.19
N GLU A 434 32.81 25.30 6.27
CA GLU A 434 31.51 24.75 6.63
C GLU A 434 30.44 25.13 5.60
N VAL A 435 29.75 24.12 5.08
CA VAL A 435 28.56 24.29 4.24
C VAL A 435 27.35 24.15 5.14
N VAL A 436 26.67 25.26 5.41
CA VAL A 436 25.64 25.38 6.46
C VAL A 436 24.24 25.45 5.85
N ILE A 437 23.33 24.62 6.35
CA ILE A 437 21.89 24.74 6.13
C ILE A 437 21.41 25.89 7.02
N GLU A 438 21.03 27.03 6.45
CA GLU A 438 20.56 28.16 7.24
C GLU A 438 19.19 27.90 7.84
N ARG A 439 18.30 27.35 7.01
CA ARG A 439 16.97 26.90 7.38
C ARG A 439 16.37 26.02 6.29
N ILE A 440 15.28 25.34 6.63
CA ILE A 440 14.45 24.60 5.67
C ILE A 440 13.01 25.11 5.79
N ASP A 441 12.50 25.75 4.74
CA ASP A 441 11.12 26.21 4.69
C ASP A 441 10.25 25.08 4.08
N VAL A 442 9.21 24.64 4.79
CA VAL A 442 8.23 23.64 4.30
C VAL A 442 7.00 24.39 3.81
N ILE A 443 6.70 24.27 2.52
CA ILE A 443 5.64 25.05 1.85
C ILE A 443 4.72 24.14 1.03
N GLU A 444 3.52 24.64 0.76
CA GLU A 444 2.60 24.08 -0.25
C GLU A 444 2.92 24.70 -1.62
N TYR A 445 3.08 23.87 -2.65
CA TYR A 445 3.55 24.24 -4.00
C TYR A 445 2.45 24.81 -4.90
#